data_AF-A0A9D2AX19-F1
#
_entry.id   AF-A0A9D2AX19-F1
#
_cell.length_a   1.000
_cell.length_b   1.000
_cell.length_c   1.000
_cell.angle_alpha   90.00
_cell.angle_beta   90.00
_cell.angle_gamma   90.00
#
_symmetry.space_group_name_H-M   'P 1'
#
loop_
_entity.id
_entity.type
_entity.pdbx_description
1 polymer ?
#
loop_
_entity_poly.entity_id
_entity_poly.type
_entity_poly.pdbx_seq_one_letter_code
_entity_poly.pdbx_strand_id
1 'polypeptide(L)' 'MKSFMASPATIDRKWYVVDAAGCTLGRLASEVAKVLRGKNKPEFTPHIDTGDYV' A
#
# COMPACT_ATOMS: atom_id res chain seq x y z
N MET A 1 25.12 11.46 -0.65
CA MET A 1 23.75 11.45 -0.07
C MET A 1 23.22 10.02 -0.16
N LYS A 2 22.60 9.49 0.91
CA LYS A 2 21.97 8.16 0.88
C LYS A 2 20.47 8.31 0.66
N SER A 3 19.88 7.44 -0.15
CA SER A 3 18.44 7.41 -0.37
C SER A 3 17.71 7.03 0.94
N PHE A 4 16.52 7.59 1.13
CA PHE A 4 15.65 7.23 2.25
C PHE A 4 15.27 5.75 2.19
N MET A 5 15.23 5.10 3.34
CA MET A 5 14.79 3.71 3.51
C MET A 5 13.84 3.66 4.70
N ALA A 6 12.64 3.11 4.51
CA ALA A 6 11.68 2.94 5.58
C ALA A 6 12.19 1.93 6.63
N SER A 7 11.94 2.21 7.91
CA SER A 7 12.18 1.27 9.01
C SER A 7 10.86 0.66 9.47
N PRO A 8 10.76 -0.65 9.73
CA PRO A 8 9.55 -1.29 10.24
C PRO A 8 8.96 -0.63 11.48
N ALA A 9 9.81 -0.05 12.34
CA ALA A 9 9.39 0.61 13.57
C ALA A 9 8.66 1.95 13.35
N THR A 10 8.79 2.55 12.16
CA THR A 10 8.24 3.87 11.85
C THR A 10 7.10 3.81 10.83
N ILE A 11 6.64 2.61 10.47
CA ILE A 11 5.57 2.44 9.47
C ILE A 11 4.23 2.65 10.14
N ASP A 12 3.52 3.71 9.73
CA ASP A 12 2.11 3.90 10.06
C ASP A 12 1.23 3.21 9.00
N ARG A 13 0.34 2.34 9.48
CA ARG A 13 -0.57 1.55 8.65
C ARG A 13 -2.00 1.95 8.95
N LYS A 14 -2.71 2.41 7.92
CA LYS A 14 -4.12 2.79 8.00
C LYS A 14 -5.00 1.61 7.61
N TRP A 15 -6.26 1.68 8.04
CA TRP A 15 -7.30 0.76 7.63
C TRP A 15 -8.22 1.44 6.62
N TYR A 16 -8.49 0.73 5.54
CA TYR A 16 -9.45 1.11 4.52
C TYR A 16 -10.56 0.08 4.46
N VAL A 17 -11.72 0.51 3.97
CA VAL A 17 -12.84 -0.36 3.63
C VAL A 17 -13.21 -0.03 2.19
N VAL A 18 -13.32 -1.05 1.34
CA VAL A 18 -13.55 -0.89 -0.09
C VAL A 18 -14.93 -1.42 -0.45
N ASP A 19 -15.76 -0.55 -1.05
CA ASP A 19 -17.00 -0.97 -1.70
C ASP A 19 -16.68 -1.50 -3.11
N ALA A 20 -17.00 -2.77 -3.34
CA ALA A 20 -16.74 -3.46 -4.59
C ALA A 20 -17.93 -3.42 -5.57
N ALA A 21 -19.07 -2.84 -5.18
CA ALA A 21 -20.28 -2.84 -6.00
C ALA A 21 -20.04 -2.15 -7.36
N GLY A 22 -20.43 -2.82 -8.45
CA GLY A 22 -20.29 -2.30 -9.82
C GLY A 22 -18.86 -2.25 -10.36
N CYS A 23 -17.86 -2.70 -9.60
CA CYS A 23 -16.46 -2.69 -10.03
C CYS A 23 -16.07 -3.98 -10.77
N THR A 24 -15.27 -3.84 -11.84
CA THR A 24 -14.67 -5.00 -12.51
C THR A 24 -13.56 -5.58 -11.62
N LEU A 25 -13.69 -6.87 -11.25
CA LEU A 25 -12.80 -7.55 -10.30
C LEU A 25 -11.31 -7.28 -10.53
N GLY A 26 -10.81 -7.48 -11.76
CA GLY A 26 -9.39 -7.31 -12.06
C GLY A 26 -8.87 -5.89 -11.87
N ARG A 27 -9.70 -4.88 -12.16
CA ARG A 27 -9.34 -3.46 -11.95
C ARG A 27 -9.32 -3.13 -10.47
N LEU A 28 -10.33 -3.59 -9.72
CA LEU A 28 -10.39 -3.41 -8.27
C LEU A 28 -9.20 -4.08 -7.58
N ALA A 29 -8.93 -5.34 -7.89
CA ALA A 29 -7.83 -6.10 -7.29
C ALA A 29 -6.46 -5.46 -7.56
N SER A 30 -6.26 -4.88 -8.74
CA SER A 30 -5.01 -4.19 -9.09
C SER A 30 -4.77 -2.94 -8.22
N GLU A 31 -5.81 -2.16 -7.97
CA GLU A 31 -5.72 -0.98 -7.09
C GLU A 31 -5.54 -1.38 -5.63
N VAL A 32 -6.28 -2.39 -5.15
CA VAL A 32 -6.10 -2.93 -3.79
C VAL A 32 -4.68 -3.44 -3.58
N ALA A 33 -4.10 -4.17 -4.55
CA ALA A 33 -2.72 -4.65 -4.47
C ALA A 33 -1.69 -3.50 -4.41
N LYS A 34 -1.97 -2.35 -5.02
CA LYS A 34 -1.11 -1.16 -4.95
C LYS A 34 -1.08 -0.58 -3.53
N VAL A 35 -2.24 -0.55 -2.85
CA VAL A 35 -2.39 -0.07 -1.47
C VAL A 35 -1.77 -1.05 -0.47
N LEU A 36 -2.06 -2.34 -0.62
CA LEU A 36 -1.48 -3.40 0.22
C LEU A 36 0.05 -3.45 0.16
N ARG A 37 0.64 -3.06 -0.97
CA ARG A 37 2.10 -2.99 -1.13
C ARG A 37 2.70 -1.64 -0.70
N GLY A 38 1.87 -0.62 -0.45
CA GLY A 38 2.30 0.72 -0.11
C GLY A 38 2.90 1.50 -1.29
N LYS A 39 2.66 1.07 -2.54
CA LYS A 39 3.14 1.76 -3.76
C LYS A 39 2.48 3.12 -3.98
N ASN A 40 1.42 3.41 -3.24
CA ASN A 40 0.77 4.71 -3.17
C ASN A 40 1.47 5.69 -2.21
N LYS A 41 2.41 5.22 -1.37
CA LYS A 41 3.12 6.05 -0.39
C LYS A 41 4.51 6.47 -0.88
N PRO A 42 4.98 7.68 -0.56
CA PRO A 42 6.32 8.15 -0.93
C PRO A 42 7.43 7.41 -0.17
N GLU A 43 7.14 6.78 0.97
CA GLU A 43 8.08 5.97 1.74
C GLU A 43 8.28 4.55 1.19
N PHE A 44 7.70 4.22 0.01
CA PHE A 44 7.75 2.90 -0.58
C PHE A 44 9.20 2.37 -0.66
N THR A 45 9.43 1.26 0.02
CA THR A 45 10.72 0.60 0.08
C THR A 45 10.52 -0.85 -0.37
N PRO A 46 11.09 -1.31 -1.50
CA PRO A 46 10.70 -2.58 -2.14
C PRO A 46 10.82 -3.85 -1.28
N HIS A 47 11.73 -3.84 -0.30
CA HIS A 47 12.02 -4.97 0.59
C HIS A 47 11.30 -4.88 1.95
N ILE A 48 10.51 -3.82 2.17
CA ILE A 48 9.76 -3.58 3.40
C ILE A 48 8.28 -3.46 3.05
N ASP A 49 7.42 -4.08 3.84
CA ASP A 49 5.99 -3.90 3.70
C ASP A 49 5.54 -2.57 4.34
N THR A 50 5.37 -1.55 3.49
CA THR A 50 4.90 -0.21 3.85
C THR A 50 3.41 0.00 3.57
N GLY A 51 2.68 -1.07 3.22
CA GLY A 51 1.29 -1.01 2.83
C GLY A 51 0.31 -0.69 3.95
N ASP A 52 -0.92 -0.45 3.54
CA ASP A 52 -2.07 -0.26 4.42
C ASP A 52 -2.98 -1.49 4.39
N TYR A 53 -3.83 -1.63 5.40
CA TYR A 53 -4.86 -2.66 5.44
C TYR A 53 -6.08 -2.20 4.63
N VAL A 54 -6.69 -3.13 3.89
CA VAL A 54 -7.81 -2.89 2.97
C VAL A 54 -8.82 -4.03 3.09
#